data_AF-A0A1M7CTW6-F1
#
_entry.id   AF-A0A1M7CTW6-F1
#
_cell.length_a   1.000
_cell.length_b   1.000
_cell.length_c   1.000
_cell.angle_alpha   90.00
_cell.angle_beta   90.00
_cell.angle_gamma   90.00
#
_symmetry.space_group_name_H-M   'P 1'
#
loop_
_entity.id
_entity.type
_entity.pdbx_description
1 polymer ?
#
loop_
_entity_poly.entity_id
_entity_poly.type
_entity_poly.pdbx_seq_one_letter_code
_entity_poly.pdbx_strand_id
1 'polypeptide(L)'
;MFEFDDSIEQMVKLLGAARSEMVGQLAASMTITRDAGLRGRLREIAAVDVGQEFLVGQLNDQSWLKVGRTGYSLDRKRQPGLLTINLDEVLSTMPEFEHMMQDSMQRTHAMRDAYNILESLFQPSPIQSRSNFLEILEWAPLLEQLAYKSAMQVLQIMDVLRSVVRIELSGGGGSASLQLYWQLIHALGQLTLVASSDEARPWLSHMANSFVWEKWTPSFVLLRERTFWLAAIAARSAAAFGESVVEGYLKGLARAKHPMMVFDALFGLSAIALGNPSSKAAILAELRKLRDGNLALNRDHSVYLIGLESAVRVLSRSQAGQREFRELHWRADSAKGMATRAALIGDPTARSASGEYLGFSMLQFVTDTPHDEYFPKYPGHFGKEISHGKIAVAFRRAWIAEPEPTARGLLN
;
A
#
# COMPACT_ATOMS: atom_id res chain seq x y z
N MET A 1 -27.97 -12.55 -10.74
CA MET A 1 -27.63 -13.13 -9.42
C MET A 1 -26.64 -14.27 -9.58
N PHE A 2 -26.91 -15.27 -10.45
CA PHE A 2 -25.99 -16.38 -10.74
C PHE A 2 -24.57 -15.98 -11.27
N GLU A 3 -24.44 -14.97 -12.15
CA GLU A 3 -23.10 -14.53 -12.63
C GLU A 3 -22.21 -13.87 -11.56
N PHE A 4 -22.80 -13.41 -10.46
CA PHE A 4 -22.06 -12.72 -9.39
C PHE A 4 -21.35 -13.72 -8.47
N ASP A 5 -21.94 -14.89 -8.24
CA ASP A 5 -21.37 -15.93 -7.40
C ASP A 5 -20.14 -16.58 -8.06
N ASP A 6 -20.22 -16.86 -9.37
CA ASP A 6 -19.08 -17.37 -10.15
C ASP A 6 -17.90 -16.39 -10.16
N SER A 7 -18.21 -15.08 -10.24
CA SER A 7 -17.21 -14.03 -10.17
C SER A 7 -16.55 -14.00 -8.79
N ILE A 8 -17.32 -14.09 -7.70
CA ILE A 8 -16.76 -14.14 -6.34
C ILE A 8 -15.86 -15.36 -6.14
N GLU A 9 -16.29 -16.54 -6.61
CA GLU A 9 -15.48 -17.77 -6.48
C GLU A 9 -14.14 -17.64 -7.23
N GLN A 10 -14.16 -17.11 -8.46
CA GLN A 10 -12.94 -16.86 -9.22
C GLN A 10 -12.03 -15.85 -8.52
N MET A 11 -12.62 -14.82 -7.89
CA MET A 11 -11.90 -13.80 -7.14
C MET A 11 -11.25 -14.34 -5.86
N VAL A 12 -11.93 -15.25 -5.13
CA VAL A 12 -11.34 -15.98 -3.99
C VAL A 12 -10.18 -16.86 -4.45
N LYS A 13 -10.30 -17.54 -5.60
CA LYS A 13 -9.20 -18.32 -6.19
C LYS A 13 -8.00 -17.45 -6.53
N LEU A 14 -8.21 -16.26 -7.08
CA LEU A 14 -7.12 -15.32 -7.37
C LEU A 14 -6.39 -14.86 -6.11
N LEU A 15 -7.11 -14.53 -5.04
CA LEU A 15 -6.49 -14.18 -3.75
C LEU A 15 -5.73 -15.35 -3.13
N GLY A 16 -6.29 -16.55 -3.21
CA GLY A 16 -5.64 -17.78 -2.78
C GLY A 16 -4.33 -18.02 -3.54
N ALA A 17 -4.35 -17.85 -4.87
CA ALA A 17 -3.17 -17.98 -5.71
C ALA A 17 -2.10 -16.92 -5.38
N ALA A 18 -2.50 -15.67 -5.19
CA ALA A 18 -1.60 -14.56 -4.82
C ALA A 18 -0.89 -14.83 -3.49
N ARG A 19 -1.66 -15.27 -2.48
CA ARG A 19 -1.14 -15.67 -1.18
C ARG A 19 -0.18 -16.87 -1.32
N SER A 20 -0.59 -17.91 -2.05
CA SER A 20 0.24 -19.10 -2.28
C SER A 20 1.57 -18.77 -2.96
N GLU A 21 1.57 -17.83 -3.91
CA GLU A 21 2.78 -17.36 -4.58
C GLU A 21 3.74 -16.67 -3.59
N MET A 22 3.24 -15.72 -2.79
CA MET A 22 4.05 -15.06 -1.76
C MET A 22 4.58 -16.04 -0.70
N VAL A 23 3.73 -16.98 -0.26
CA VAL A 23 4.10 -18.01 0.73
C VAL A 23 5.15 -18.96 0.15
N GLY A 24 5.01 -19.39 -1.11
CA GLY A 24 5.98 -20.24 -1.78
C GLY A 24 7.36 -19.58 -1.89
N GLN A 25 7.39 -18.32 -2.32
CA GLN A 25 8.62 -17.53 -2.43
C GLN A 25 9.33 -17.38 -1.07
N LEU A 26 8.59 -16.96 -0.04
CA LEU A 26 9.14 -16.79 1.29
C LEU A 26 9.60 -18.13 1.88
N ALA A 27 8.79 -19.18 1.76
CA ALA A 27 9.13 -20.52 2.22
C ALA A 27 10.41 -21.03 1.56
N ALA A 28 10.55 -20.84 0.24
CA ALA A 28 11.75 -21.26 -0.48
C ALA A 28 13.00 -20.57 0.06
N SER A 29 12.93 -19.24 0.22
CA SER A 29 14.02 -18.48 0.79
C SER A 29 14.34 -18.90 2.23
N MET A 30 13.34 -19.05 3.09
CA MET A 30 13.50 -19.53 4.47
C MET A 30 14.12 -20.95 4.54
N THR A 31 13.74 -21.85 3.64
CA THR A 31 14.35 -23.18 3.59
C THR A 31 15.83 -23.10 3.24
N ILE A 32 16.20 -22.28 2.25
CA ILE A 32 17.61 -22.06 1.89
C ILE A 32 18.39 -21.46 3.08
N THR A 33 17.81 -20.52 3.83
CA THR A 33 18.50 -19.92 4.98
C THR A 33 18.61 -20.85 6.18
N ARG A 34 17.74 -21.85 6.31
CA ARG A 34 17.71 -22.78 7.45
C ARG A 34 18.43 -24.11 7.20
N ASP A 35 18.36 -24.67 5.99
CA ASP A 35 18.95 -25.98 5.67
C ASP A 35 20.38 -25.84 5.12
N ALA A 36 21.37 -26.28 5.93
CA ALA A 36 22.78 -26.23 5.54
C ALA A 36 23.14 -27.19 4.40
N GLY A 37 22.46 -28.34 4.30
CA GLY A 37 22.65 -29.30 3.22
C GLY A 37 22.20 -28.74 1.89
N LEU A 38 21.03 -28.10 1.88
CA LEU A 38 20.51 -27.40 0.70
C LEU A 38 21.44 -26.27 0.24
N ARG A 39 21.98 -25.47 1.17
CA ARG A 39 23.02 -24.46 0.84
C ARG A 39 24.30 -25.08 0.29
N GLY A 40 24.69 -26.25 0.81
CA GLY A 40 25.81 -27.03 0.29
C GLY A 40 25.58 -27.41 -1.17
N ARG A 41 24.40 -27.94 -1.47
CA ARG A 41 24.04 -28.34 -2.84
C ARG A 41 23.93 -27.16 -3.80
N LEU A 42 23.33 -26.04 -3.39
CA LEU A 42 23.30 -24.81 -4.19
C LEU A 42 24.72 -24.29 -4.48
N ARG A 43 25.62 -24.38 -3.50
CA ARG A 43 27.02 -23.99 -3.68
C ARG A 43 27.74 -24.86 -4.72
N GLU A 44 27.50 -26.18 -4.69
CA GLU A 44 28.01 -27.09 -5.73
C GLU A 44 27.48 -26.72 -7.12
N ILE A 45 26.18 -26.43 -7.24
CA ILE A 45 25.54 -26.02 -8.50
C ILE A 45 26.14 -24.71 -9.02
N ALA A 46 26.38 -23.74 -8.15
CA ALA A 46 27.03 -22.47 -8.52
C ALA A 46 28.53 -22.58 -8.75
N ALA A 47 29.16 -23.74 -8.51
CA ALA A 47 30.60 -23.93 -8.57
C ALA A 47 31.40 -22.89 -7.74
N VAL A 48 30.88 -22.55 -6.55
CA VAL A 48 31.56 -21.66 -5.60
C VAL A 48 32.28 -22.44 -4.50
N ASP A 49 33.42 -21.93 -4.05
CA ASP A 49 34.18 -22.54 -2.96
C ASP A 49 33.46 -22.43 -1.60
N VAL A 50 33.86 -23.30 -0.67
CA VAL A 50 33.34 -23.29 0.70
C VAL A 50 33.67 -21.96 1.36
N GLY A 51 32.61 -21.19 1.65
CA GLY A 51 32.69 -19.91 2.33
C GLY A 51 32.64 -18.68 1.43
N GLN A 52 32.69 -18.86 0.10
CA GLN A 52 32.39 -17.79 -0.85
C GLN A 52 30.89 -17.47 -0.85
N GLU A 53 30.56 -16.19 -0.97
CA GLU A 53 29.19 -15.73 -1.12
C GLU A 53 28.69 -15.92 -2.55
N PHE A 54 27.40 -16.24 -2.70
CA PHE A 54 26.73 -16.31 -3.99
C PHE A 54 25.30 -15.78 -3.85
N LEU A 55 24.68 -15.46 -4.98
CA LEU A 55 23.31 -14.93 -5.05
C LEU A 55 22.37 -16.00 -5.57
N VAL A 56 21.22 -16.14 -4.92
CA VAL A 56 20.09 -16.92 -5.42
C VAL A 56 19.00 -15.95 -5.86
N GLY A 57 18.69 -15.95 -7.14
CA GLY A 57 17.53 -15.26 -7.70
C GLY A 57 16.32 -16.19 -7.74
N GLN A 58 15.13 -15.63 -7.57
CA GLN A 58 13.86 -16.32 -7.66
C GLN A 58 12.90 -15.51 -8.55
N LEU A 59 12.04 -16.17 -9.33
CA LEU A 59 10.86 -15.61 -9.99
C LEU A 59 11.07 -14.40 -10.93
N ASN A 60 12.20 -14.32 -11.62
CA ASN A 60 12.58 -13.14 -12.43
C ASN A 60 12.59 -11.81 -11.65
N ASP A 61 12.57 -11.85 -10.32
CA ASP A 61 12.55 -10.65 -9.50
C ASP A 61 13.93 -9.97 -9.50
N GLN A 62 13.93 -8.65 -9.31
CA GLN A 62 15.16 -7.86 -9.17
C GLN A 62 15.84 -8.04 -7.80
N SER A 63 15.40 -9.04 -7.03
CA SER A 63 15.80 -9.28 -5.66
C SER A 63 16.57 -10.59 -5.53
N TRP A 64 17.56 -10.58 -4.64
CA TRP A 64 18.55 -11.63 -4.54
C TRP A 64 18.73 -12.04 -3.08
N LEU A 65 18.64 -13.34 -2.82
CA LEU A 65 19.06 -13.92 -1.56
C LEU A 65 20.57 -14.16 -1.63
N LYS A 66 21.35 -13.33 -0.95
CA LYS A 66 22.78 -13.55 -0.79
C LYS A 66 23.02 -14.58 0.30
N VAL A 67 23.74 -15.64 -0.05
CA VAL A 67 24.05 -16.77 0.83
C VAL A 67 25.55 -16.80 1.06
N GLY A 68 25.96 -16.72 2.34
CA GLY A 68 27.37 -16.75 2.75
C GLY A 68 27.67 -17.80 3.81
N ARG A 69 28.91 -17.77 4.34
CA ARG A 69 29.34 -18.66 5.43
C ARG A 69 28.64 -18.36 6.75
N THR A 70 28.46 -17.07 7.05
CA THR A 70 28.02 -16.57 8.36
C THR A 70 26.56 -16.15 8.40
N GLY A 71 25.82 -16.30 7.31
CA GLY A 71 24.41 -15.93 7.27
C GLY A 71 23.91 -15.67 5.86
N TYR A 72 22.87 -14.87 5.78
CA TYR A 72 22.22 -14.44 4.55
C TYR A 72 21.92 -12.94 4.62
N SER A 73 21.74 -12.33 3.45
CA SER A 73 21.14 -11.00 3.33
C SER A 73 20.25 -10.96 2.10
N LEU A 74 19.31 -10.01 2.07
CA LEU A 74 18.44 -9.78 0.92
C LEU A 74 18.86 -8.49 0.23
N ASP A 75 19.13 -8.57 -1.06
CA ASP A 75 19.58 -7.44 -1.86
C ASP A 75 18.57 -7.13 -2.95
N ARG A 76 18.20 -5.85 -3.11
CA ARG A 76 17.31 -5.36 -4.20
C ARG A 76 18.06 -5.10 -5.51
N LYS A 77 19.37 -5.35 -5.52
CA LYS A 77 20.25 -5.15 -6.67
C LYS A 77 21.23 -6.31 -6.73
N ARG A 78 21.52 -6.74 -7.94
CA ARG A 78 22.59 -7.72 -8.17
C ARG A 78 23.92 -7.12 -7.71
N GLN A 79 24.62 -7.82 -6.82
CA GLN A 79 25.97 -7.44 -6.41
C GLN A 79 26.98 -7.88 -7.49
N PRO A 80 27.75 -6.95 -8.08
CA PRO A 80 28.77 -7.30 -9.06
C PRO A 80 29.82 -8.26 -8.48
N GLY A 81 30.28 -9.23 -9.29
CA GLY A 81 31.32 -10.17 -8.90
C GLY A 81 30.84 -11.40 -8.13
N LEU A 82 29.58 -11.47 -7.71
CA LEU A 82 29.01 -12.69 -7.14
C LEU A 82 28.40 -13.58 -8.23
N LEU A 83 28.63 -14.89 -8.11
CA LEU A 83 27.97 -15.90 -8.94
C LEU A 83 26.48 -15.96 -8.58
N THR A 84 25.66 -16.20 -9.60
CA THR A 84 24.20 -16.15 -9.51
C THR A 84 23.60 -17.50 -9.87
N ILE A 85 22.67 -17.98 -9.05
CA ILE A 85 21.82 -19.13 -9.34
C ILE A 85 20.42 -18.62 -9.65
N ASN A 86 19.82 -19.08 -10.74
CA ASN A 86 18.39 -18.94 -10.96
C ASN A 86 17.68 -20.16 -10.33
N LEU A 87 16.98 -19.97 -9.22
CA LEU A 87 16.36 -21.09 -8.51
C LEU A 87 15.28 -21.77 -9.36
N ASP A 88 14.51 -21.01 -10.15
CA ASP A 88 13.45 -21.58 -10.99
C ASP A 88 14.03 -22.50 -12.07
N GLU A 89 15.16 -22.09 -12.65
CA GLU A 89 15.91 -22.89 -13.62
C GLU A 89 16.40 -24.19 -12.97
N VAL A 90 17.00 -24.12 -11.77
CA VAL A 90 17.46 -25.30 -11.03
C VAL A 90 16.28 -26.24 -10.72
N LEU A 91 15.17 -25.73 -10.21
CA LEU A 91 14.00 -26.53 -9.88
C LEU A 91 13.41 -27.21 -11.14
N SER A 92 13.40 -26.51 -12.28
CA SER A 92 12.88 -27.05 -13.54
C SER A 92 13.80 -28.07 -14.22
N THR A 93 15.11 -28.02 -13.96
CA THR A 93 16.11 -28.86 -14.65
C THR A 93 16.66 -30.00 -13.79
N MET A 94 16.52 -29.92 -12.46
CA MET A 94 17.07 -30.90 -11.51
C MET A 94 15.96 -31.42 -10.58
N PRO A 95 15.17 -32.43 -11.00
CA PRO A 95 14.07 -32.97 -10.18
C PRO A 95 14.52 -33.45 -8.81
N GLU A 96 15.72 -34.00 -8.68
CA GLU A 96 16.28 -34.43 -7.40
C GLU A 96 16.50 -33.26 -6.43
N PHE A 97 16.82 -32.07 -6.96
CA PHE A 97 16.94 -30.86 -6.15
C PHE A 97 15.57 -30.36 -5.71
N GLU A 98 14.55 -30.43 -6.57
CA GLU A 98 13.16 -30.11 -6.20
C GLU A 98 12.66 -31.00 -5.05
N HIS A 99 12.88 -32.32 -5.12
CA HIS A 99 12.51 -33.24 -4.03
C HIS A 99 13.26 -32.89 -2.73
N MET A 100 14.58 -32.62 -2.83
CA MET A 100 15.38 -32.18 -1.68
C MET A 100 14.85 -30.87 -1.07
N MET A 101 14.42 -29.92 -1.91
CA MET A 101 13.81 -28.67 -1.49
C MET A 101 12.51 -28.91 -0.72
N GLN A 102 11.63 -29.76 -1.26
CA GLN A 102 10.35 -30.12 -0.63
C GLN A 102 10.56 -30.83 0.72
N ASP A 103 11.48 -31.79 0.79
CA ASP A 103 11.84 -32.48 2.04
C ASP A 103 12.40 -31.48 3.07
N SER A 104 13.27 -30.57 2.62
CA SER A 104 13.86 -29.53 3.49
C SER A 104 12.81 -28.54 3.98
N MET A 105 11.84 -28.15 3.15
CA MET A 105 10.70 -27.31 3.55
C MET A 105 9.88 -27.96 4.66
N GLN A 106 9.64 -29.27 4.56
CA GLN A 106 8.91 -30.03 5.59
C GLN A 106 9.70 -30.09 6.91
N ARG A 107 10.98 -30.46 6.86
CA ARG A 107 11.85 -30.56 8.04
C ARG A 107 12.05 -29.24 8.77
N THR A 108 12.20 -28.14 8.02
CA THR A 108 12.45 -26.81 8.56
C THR A 108 11.17 -26.03 8.91
N HIS A 109 10.00 -26.61 8.62
CA HIS A 109 8.69 -25.99 8.76
C HIS A 109 8.55 -24.63 8.02
N ALA A 110 9.39 -24.37 7.02
CA ALA A 110 9.45 -23.08 6.34
C ALA A 110 8.12 -22.66 5.71
N MET A 111 7.38 -23.62 5.13
CA MET A 111 6.05 -23.36 4.54
C MET A 111 5.04 -22.87 5.59
N ARG A 112 5.02 -23.50 6.77
CA ARG A 112 4.12 -23.12 7.86
C ARG A 112 4.49 -21.74 8.41
N ASP A 113 5.79 -21.49 8.60
CA ASP A 113 6.25 -20.22 9.15
C ASP A 113 6.01 -19.07 8.16
N ALA A 114 6.29 -19.27 6.86
CA ALA A 114 5.99 -18.31 5.80
C ALA A 114 4.48 -18.01 5.73
N TYR A 115 3.64 -19.04 5.83
CA TYR A 115 2.19 -18.88 5.91
C TYR A 115 1.79 -18.03 7.12
N ASN A 116 2.33 -18.32 8.31
CA ASN A 116 2.01 -17.60 9.54
C ASN A 116 2.43 -16.13 9.48
N ILE A 117 3.61 -15.84 8.92
CA ILE A 117 4.12 -14.47 8.72
C ILE A 117 3.16 -13.69 7.81
N LEU A 118 2.83 -14.25 6.64
CA LEU A 118 2.08 -13.57 5.60
C LEU A 118 0.57 -13.58 5.80
N GLU A 119 0.03 -14.48 6.64
CA GLU A 119 -1.40 -14.58 6.91
C GLU A 119 -2.01 -13.24 7.31
N SER A 120 -1.29 -12.48 8.12
CA SER A 120 -1.74 -11.19 8.63
C SER A 120 -1.96 -10.13 7.53
N LEU A 121 -1.32 -10.24 6.36
CA LEU A 121 -1.55 -9.33 5.23
C LEU A 121 -2.91 -9.51 4.58
N PHE A 122 -3.45 -10.73 4.62
CA PHE A 122 -4.70 -11.09 3.99
C PHE A 122 -5.85 -11.16 4.99
N GLN A 123 -5.55 -11.16 6.29
CA GLN A 123 -6.55 -11.09 7.35
C GLN A 123 -6.90 -9.63 7.69
N PRO A 124 -8.20 -9.33 7.84
CA PRO A 124 -8.71 -7.97 7.98
C PRO A 124 -8.81 -7.46 9.42
N SER A 125 -8.84 -8.39 10.37
CA SER A 125 -9.02 -8.16 11.80
C SER A 125 -8.49 -9.38 12.55
N PRO A 126 -7.75 -9.17 13.65
CA PRO A 126 -7.28 -7.88 14.12
C PRO A 126 -6.28 -7.24 13.15
N ILE A 127 -6.20 -5.91 13.15
CA ILE A 127 -5.11 -5.21 12.45
C ILE A 127 -3.79 -5.77 12.98
N GLN A 128 -2.89 -6.10 12.05
CA GLN A 128 -1.60 -6.71 12.41
C GLN A 128 -0.82 -5.82 13.38
N SER A 129 0.02 -6.45 14.21
CA SER A 129 0.91 -5.72 15.10
C SER A 129 2.12 -5.17 14.34
N ARG A 130 2.74 -4.16 14.92
CA ARG A 130 4.03 -3.62 14.52
C ARG A 130 5.11 -4.70 14.42
N SER A 131 5.15 -5.63 15.38
CA SER A 131 6.13 -6.73 15.37
C SER A 131 5.95 -7.65 14.18
N ASN A 132 4.71 -8.02 13.85
CA ASN A 132 4.42 -8.90 12.72
C ASN A 132 4.73 -8.20 11.40
N PHE A 133 4.41 -6.89 11.31
CA PHE A 133 4.74 -6.13 10.13
C PHE A 133 6.25 -5.97 9.92
N LEU A 134 7.01 -5.73 11.01
CA LEU A 134 8.47 -5.69 10.95
C LEU A 134 9.06 -7.03 10.48
N GLU A 135 8.54 -8.16 10.97
CA GLU A 135 8.94 -9.49 10.51
C GLU A 135 8.69 -9.66 9.00
N ILE A 136 7.58 -9.14 8.46
CA ILE A 136 7.34 -9.13 7.01
C ILE A 136 8.34 -8.22 6.28
N LEU A 137 8.65 -7.05 6.85
CA LEU A 137 9.57 -6.09 6.24
C LEU A 137 11.02 -6.59 6.17
N GLU A 138 11.44 -7.49 7.06
CA GLU A 138 12.73 -8.18 6.93
C GLU A 138 12.85 -8.92 5.60
N TRP A 139 11.72 -9.35 5.04
CA TRP A 139 11.62 -10.05 3.75
C TRP A 139 11.14 -9.14 2.60
N ALA A 140 10.95 -7.83 2.84
CA ALA A 140 10.39 -6.90 1.86
C ALA A 140 11.07 -6.97 0.48
N PRO A 141 12.41 -7.05 0.33
CA PRO A 141 13.03 -7.18 -0.98
C PRO A 141 12.43 -8.30 -1.84
N LEU A 142 12.12 -9.46 -1.25
CA LEU A 142 11.53 -10.59 -1.98
C LEU A 142 10.02 -10.48 -2.20
N LEU A 143 9.35 -9.65 -1.40
CA LEU A 143 7.89 -9.60 -1.33
C LEU A 143 7.30 -8.38 -2.03
N GLU A 144 8.07 -7.31 -2.24
CA GLU A 144 7.57 -6.03 -2.75
C GLU A 144 6.78 -6.15 -4.07
N GLN A 145 7.35 -6.85 -5.07
CA GLN A 145 6.71 -7.01 -6.38
C GLN A 145 5.47 -7.92 -6.31
N LEU A 146 5.58 -9.04 -5.57
CA LEU A 146 4.46 -9.96 -5.36
C LEU A 146 3.34 -9.31 -4.55
N ALA A 147 3.67 -8.48 -3.56
CA ALA A 147 2.71 -7.71 -2.78
C ALA A 147 2.01 -6.68 -3.66
N TYR A 148 2.73 -5.99 -4.56
CA TYR A 148 2.12 -5.07 -5.52
C TYR A 148 1.19 -5.79 -6.50
N LYS A 149 1.63 -6.91 -7.08
CA LYS A 149 0.81 -7.76 -7.95
C LYS A 149 -0.46 -8.21 -7.23
N SER A 150 -0.32 -8.67 -6.00
CA SER A 150 -1.43 -9.08 -5.13
C SER A 150 -2.37 -7.91 -4.82
N ALA A 151 -1.85 -6.72 -4.54
CA ALA A 151 -2.63 -5.50 -4.33
C ALA A 151 -3.45 -5.15 -5.59
N MET A 152 -2.88 -5.28 -6.79
CA MET A 152 -3.61 -5.04 -8.03
C MET A 152 -4.71 -6.09 -8.29
N GLN A 153 -4.50 -7.35 -7.89
CA GLN A 153 -5.55 -8.37 -7.95
C GLN A 153 -6.68 -8.07 -6.96
N VAL A 154 -6.36 -7.74 -5.70
CA VAL A 154 -7.33 -7.31 -4.68
C VAL A 154 -8.15 -6.12 -5.20
N LEU A 155 -7.49 -5.15 -5.83
CA LEU A 155 -8.12 -3.98 -6.41
C LEU A 155 -9.18 -4.32 -7.47
N GLN A 156 -8.87 -5.25 -8.39
CA GLN A 156 -9.82 -5.71 -9.41
C GLN A 156 -11.09 -6.30 -8.76
N ILE A 157 -10.90 -7.07 -7.70
CA ILE A 157 -11.99 -7.68 -6.93
C ILE A 157 -12.85 -6.61 -6.27
N MET A 158 -12.19 -5.64 -5.62
CA MET A 158 -12.87 -4.53 -4.99
C MET A 158 -13.66 -3.67 -5.99
N ASP A 159 -13.18 -3.48 -7.21
CA ASP A 159 -13.91 -2.70 -8.22
C ASP A 159 -15.26 -3.33 -8.59
N VAL A 160 -15.32 -4.66 -8.67
CA VAL A 160 -16.58 -5.40 -8.85
C VAL A 160 -17.46 -5.27 -7.61
N LEU A 161 -16.93 -5.59 -6.43
CA LEU A 161 -17.68 -5.58 -5.17
C LEU A 161 -18.23 -4.20 -4.81
N ARG A 162 -17.52 -3.11 -5.14
CA ARG A 162 -17.95 -1.75 -4.82
C ARG A 162 -19.34 -1.47 -5.36
N SER A 163 -19.65 -1.91 -6.57
CA SER A 163 -20.97 -1.69 -7.19
C SER A 163 -22.10 -2.31 -6.35
N VAL A 164 -21.90 -3.55 -5.89
CA VAL A 164 -22.86 -4.27 -5.05
C VAL A 164 -22.99 -3.65 -3.68
N VAL A 165 -21.86 -3.32 -3.04
CA VAL A 165 -21.89 -2.66 -1.73
C VAL A 165 -22.59 -1.31 -1.81
N ARG A 166 -22.40 -0.53 -2.88
CA ARG A 166 -23.12 0.74 -3.09
C ARG A 166 -24.64 0.54 -3.18
N ILE A 167 -25.10 -0.50 -3.88
CA ILE A 167 -26.52 -0.83 -3.99
C ILE A 167 -27.08 -1.22 -2.62
N GLU A 168 -26.41 -2.12 -1.91
CA GLU A 168 -26.80 -2.56 -0.55
C GLU A 168 -26.90 -1.37 0.41
N LEU A 169 -25.85 -0.52 0.44
CA LEU A 169 -25.79 0.65 1.29
C LEU A 169 -26.91 1.65 0.99
N SER A 170 -27.31 1.80 -0.29
CA SER A 170 -28.41 2.68 -0.71
C SER A 170 -29.76 2.15 -0.27
N GLY A 171 -29.95 0.83 -0.27
CA GLY A 171 -31.19 0.16 0.17
C GLY A 171 -31.35 0.03 1.69
N GLY A 172 -30.43 0.58 2.49
CA GLY A 172 -30.44 0.45 3.95
C GLY A 172 -30.01 -0.92 4.47
N GLY A 173 -29.68 -1.86 3.58
CA GLY A 173 -29.14 -3.17 3.90
C GLY A 173 -27.61 -3.17 4.04
N GLY A 174 -27.10 -4.21 4.67
CA GLY A 174 -25.68 -4.54 4.62
C GLY A 174 -25.41 -5.66 5.61
N SER A 175 -24.90 -6.80 5.14
CA SER A 175 -24.58 -7.89 6.07
C SER A 175 -23.46 -8.85 5.66
N ALA A 176 -22.97 -8.87 4.41
CA ALA A 176 -21.82 -9.71 4.04
C ALA A 176 -20.85 -9.03 3.05
N SER A 177 -21.35 -8.47 1.95
CA SER A 177 -20.52 -7.83 0.91
C SER A 177 -19.75 -6.63 1.47
N LEU A 178 -20.38 -5.83 2.34
CA LEU A 178 -19.71 -4.72 3.03
C LEU A 178 -18.56 -5.19 3.92
N GLN A 179 -18.76 -6.29 4.64
CA GLN A 179 -17.71 -6.88 5.46
C GLN A 179 -16.58 -7.35 4.57
N LEU A 180 -16.84 -8.19 3.56
CA LEU A 180 -15.82 -8.66 2.62
C LEU A 180 -15.05 -7.50 1.98
N TYR A 181 -15.74 -6.45 1.55
CA TYR A 181 -15.12 -5.25 1.01
C TYR A 181 -14.19 -4.56 2.02
N TRP A 182 -14.67 -4.41 3.27
CA TRP A 182 -13.87 -3.90 4.37
C TRP A 182 -12.65 -4.78 4.65
N GLN A 183 -12.72 -6.08 4.40
CA GLN A 183 -11.56 -6.96 4.57
C GLN A 183 -10.52 -6.74 3.47
N LEU A 184 -10.97 -6.73 2.23
CA LEU A 184 -10.11 -6.59 1.05
C LEU A 184 -9.40 -5.24 1.01
N ILE A 185 -10.06 -4.16 1.41
CA ILE A 185 -9.43 -2.84 1.44
C ILE A 185 -8.29 -2.73 2.47
N HIS A 186 -8.37 -3.47 3.58
CA HIS A 186 -7.27 -3.54 4.55
C HIS A 186 -6.13 -4.38 4.00
N ALA A 187 -6.44 -5.51 3.35
CA ALA A 187 -5.42 -6.29 2.66
C ALA A 187 -4.71 -5.44 1.58
N LEU A 188 -5.47 -4.68 0.78
CA LEU A 188 -4.94 -3.75 -0.21
C LEU A 188 -3.97 -2.74 0.44
N GLY A 189 -4.37 -2.11 1.55
CA GLY A 189 -3.52 -1.16 2.28
C GLY A 189 -2.23 -1.81 2.80
N GLN A 190 -2.34 -2.99 3.41
CA GLN A 190 -1.19 -3.72 3.97
C GLN A 190 -0.21 -4.16 2.89
N LEU A 191 -0.71 -4.74 1.79
CA LEU A 191 0.10 -5.13 0.64
C LEU A 191 0.76 -3.91 -0.02
N THR A 192 0.05 -2.78 -0.09
CA THR A 192 0.62 -1.53 -0.63
C THR A 192 1.75 -1.00 0.25
N LEU A 193 1.66 -1.13 1.57
CA LEU A 193 2.75 -0.76 2.49
C LEU A 193 3.98 -1.67 2.29
N VAL A 194 3.80 -2.99 2.14
CA VAL A 194 4.91 -3.90 1.83
C VAL A 194 5.56 -3.54 0.50
N ALA A 195 4.75 -3.30 -0.54
CA ALA A 195 5.23 -2.91 -1.87
C ALA A 195 5.91 -1.54 -1.91
N SER A 196 5.61 -0.66 -0.95
CA SER A 196 6.09 0.73 -0.93
C SER A 196 7.12 0.97 0.18
N SER A 197 7.92 -0.04 0.51
CA SER A 197 9.03 0.08 1.47
C SER A 197 9.98 1.24 1.10
N ASP A 198 10.75 1.76 2.05
CA ASP A 198 11.53 2.98 1.83
C ASP A 198 12.58 2.80 0.72
N GLU A 199 13.09 1.59 0.54
CA GLU A 199 14.05 1.25 -0.53
C GLU A 199 13.41 0.66 -1.79
N ALA A 200 12.07 0.54 -1.87
CA ALA A 200 11.35 0.03 -3.04
C ALA A 200 11.40 0.97 -4.27
N ARG A 201 11.77 2.24 -4.07
CA ARG A 201 11.76 3.29 -5.11
C ARG A 201 12.38 2.87 -6.46
N PRO A 202 13.54 2.18 -6.54
CA PRO A 202 14.15 1.84 -7.82
C PRO A 202 13.25 0.97 -8.71
N TRP A 203 12.65 -0.09 -8.17
CA TRP A 203 11.79 -0.97 -8.96
C TRP A 203 10.43 -0.33 -9.22
N LEU A 204 9.88 0.42 -8.26
CA LEU A 204 8.63 1.18 -8.45
C LEU A 204 8.77 2.21 -9.57
N SER A 205 9.92 2.90 -9.62
CA SER A 205 10.23 3.86 -10.69
C SER A 205 10.41 3.15 -12.03
N HIS A 206 11.06 1.97 -12.05
CA HIS A 206 11.18 1.18 -13.28
C HIS A 206 9.81 0.73 -13.80
N MET A 207 8.96 0.21 -12.91
CA MET A 207 7.59 -0.20 -13.21
C MET A 207 6.73 0.98 -13.68
N ALA A 208 6.82 2.14 -13.02
CA ALA A 208 6.06 3.32 -13.42
C ALA A 208 6.43 3.83 -14.82
N ASN A 209 7.63 3.54 -15.30
CA ASN A 209 8.10 3.91 -16.63
C ASN A 209 7.87 2.81 -17.68
N SER A 210 7.41 1.61 -17.30
CA SER A 210 7.22 0.50 -18.24
C SER A 210 5.88 0.55 -18.98
N PHE A 211 4.97 1.47 -18.62
CA PHE A 211 3.70 1.68 -19.31
C PHE A 211 3.16 3.11 -19.13
N VAL A 212 2.14 3.46 -19.92
CA VAL A 212 1.51 4.78 -19.91
C VAL A 212 0.34 4.82 -18.93
N TRP A 213 0.40 5.74 -17.97
CA TRP A 213 -0.69 6.00 -17.02
C TRP A 213 -1.78 6.86 -17.64
N GLU A 214 -2.90 6.27 -18.05
CA GLU A 214 -4.00 7.04 -18.68
C GLU A 214 -5.03 7.58 -17.68
N LYS A 215 -5.40 6.76 -16.69
CA LYS A 215 -6.55 7.01 -15.79
C LYS A 215 -6.22 6.78 -14.32
N TRP A 216 -4.98 6.43 -14.00
CA TRP A 216 -4.59 5.91 -12.70
C TRP A 216 -3.42 6.70 -12.12
N THR A 217 -3.45 6.87 -10.80
CA THR A 217 -2.34 7.32 -9.96
C THR A 217 -2.16 6.31 -8.82
N PRO A 218 -0.93 6.14 -8.29
CA PRO A 218 -0.66 5.16 -7.23
C PRO A 218 -1.55 5.26 -6.00
N SER A 219 -1.94 6.49 -5.65
CA SER A 219 -2.72 6.78 -4.46
C SER A 219 -4.23 6.65 -4.63
N PHE A 220 -4.77 6.74 -5.85
CA PHE A 220 -6.21 6.96 -6.03
C PHE A 220 -7.07 5.81 -5.52
N VAL A 221 -6.58 4.59 -5.68
CA VAL A 221 -7.31 3.37 -5.32
C VAL A 221 -7.58 3.27 -3.81
N LEU A 222 -6.69 3.87 -3.00
CA LEU A 222 -6.82 3.98 -1.56
C LEU A 222 -7.57 5.27 -1.16
N LEU A 223 -7.29 6.39 -1.82
CA LEU A 223 -7.88 7.69 -1.47
C LEU A 223 -9.37 7.81 -1.76
N ARG A 224 -9.85 7.15 -2.82
CA ARG A 224 -11.28 7.16 -3.19
C ARG A 224 -12.20 6.57 -2.11
N GLU A 225 -11.61 5.85 -1.15
CA GLU A 225 -12.31 5.19 -0.05
C GLU A 225 -12.45 6.12 1.18
N ARG A 226 -11.80 7.30 1.13
CA ARG A 226 -11.99 8.42 2.06
C ARG A 226 -11.87 8.03 3.54
N THR A 227 -10.83 7.25 3.87
CA THR A 227 -10.39 7.03 5.25
C THR A 227 -8.98 7.60 5.46
N PHE A 228 -8.68 8.15 6.64
CA PHE A 228 -7.35 8.69 6.92
C PHE A 228 -6.25 7.64 6.92
N TRP A 229 -6.52 6.42 7.41
CA TRP A 229 -5.52 5.36 7.44
C TRP A 229 -5.10 4.96 6.02
N LEU A 230 -6.07 4.77 5.11
CA LEU A 230 -5.76 4.47 3.71
C LEU A 230 -5.13 5.67 3.01
N ALA A 231 -5.54 6.89 3.34
CA ALA A 231 -4.90 8.09 2.82
C ALA A 231 -3.43 8.23 3.24
N ALA A 232 -3.09 7.84 4.48
CA ALA A 232 -1.70 7.80 4.93
C ALA A 232 -0.87 6.77 4.16
N ILE A 233 -1.46 5.60 3.85
CA ILE A 233 -0.81 4.57 3.02
C ILE A 233 -0.64 5.08 1.58
N ALA A 234 -1.66 5.76 1.04
CA ALA A 234 -1.65 6.33 -0.29
C ALA A 234 -0.56 7.40 -0.45
N ALA A 235 -0.41 8.27 0.56
CA ALA A 235 0.66 9.26 0.61
C ALA A 235 2.04 8.59 0.59
N ARG A 236 2.21 7.54 1.39
CA ARG A 236 3.47 6.82 1.45
C ARG A 236 3.81 6.13 0.14
N SER A 237 2.83 5.47 -0.47
CA SER A 237 3.01 4.86 -1.78
C SER A 237 3.41 5.91 -2.81
N ALA A 238 2.70 7.04 -2.90
CA ALA A 238 3.07 8.13 -3.80
C ALA A 238 4.52 8.62 -3.57
N ALA A 239 4.93 8.82 -2.30
CA ALA A 239 6.29 9.20 -1.94
C ALA A 239 7.34 8.14 -2.29
N ALA A 240 7.00 6.85 -2.20
CA ALA A 240 7.87 5.74 -2.58
C ALA A 240 8.12 5.69 -4.10
N PHE A 241 7.08 5.90 -4.91
CA PHE A 241 7.24 6.08 -6.37
C PHE A 241 8.09 7.31 -6.72
N GLY A 242 7.92 8.41 -5.98
CA GLY A 242 8.76 9.61 -6.10
C GLY A 242 8.56 10.37 -7.41
N GLU A 243 9.64 10.89 -7.98
CA GLU A 243 9.61 11.80 -9.14
C GLU A 243 9.07 11.14 -10.42
N SER A 244 9.20 9.82 -10.54
CA SER A 244 8.80 9.05 -11.73
C SER A 244 7.32 9.18 -12.09
N VAL A 245 6.46 9.51 -11.12
CA VAL A 245 5.00 9.62 -11.31
C VAL A 245 4.48 11.06 -11.27
N VAL A 246 5.34 12.07 -11.08
CA VAL A 246 4.93 13.49 -10.96
C VAL A 246 4.18 13.96 -12.20
N GLU A 247 4.69 13.66 -13.39
CA GLU A 247 4.01 14.03 -14.65
C GLU A 247 2.65 13.32 -14.78
N GLY A 248 2.55 12.06 -14.33
CA GLY A 248 1.30 11.31 -14.28
C GLY A 248 0.25 12.01 -13.41
N TYR A 249 0.66 12.46 -12.21
CA TYR A 249 -0.20 13.23 -11.33
C TYR A 249 -0.63 14.58 -11.91
N LEU A 250 0.28 15.33 -12.55
CA LEU A 250 -0.04 16.59 -13.22
C LEU A 250 -1.02 16.40 -14.38
N LYS A 251 -0.84 15.35 -15.20
CA LYS A 251 -1.79 14.96 -16.25
C LYS A 251 -3.14 14.55 -15.66
N GLY A 252 -3.13 13.80 -14.56
CA GLY A 252 -4.33 13.40 -13.82
C GLY A 252 -5.11 14.60 -13.32
N LEU A 253 -4.43 15.59 -12.72
CA LEU A 253 -5.02 16.85 -12.28
C LEU A 253 -5.64 17.64 -13.43
N ALA A 254 -4.94 17.76 -14.56
CA ALA A 254 -5.43 18.48 -15.74
C ALA A 254 -6.66 17.83 -16.39
N ARG A 255 -6.79 16.49 -16.29
CA ARG A 255 -7.90 15.70 -16.85
C ARG A 255 -9.01 15.38 -15.85
N ALA A 256 -8.84 15.78 -14.59
CA ALA A 256 -9.76 15.43 -13.52
C ALA A 256 -11.18 15.94 -13.85
N LYS A 257 -12.15 15.01 -13.84
CA LYS A 257 -13.58 15.33 -13.99
C LYS A 257 -14.34 15.22 -12.68
N HIS A 258 -13.69 14.69 -11.64
CA HIS A 258 -14.31 14.41 -10.35
C HIS A 258 -13.46 15.02 -9.22
N PRO A 259 -14.08 15.66 -8.20
CA PRO A 259 -13.37 16.26 -7.06
C PRO A 259 -12.33 15.35 -6.39
N MET A 260 -12.64 14.06 -6.24
CA MET A 260 -11.68 13.10 -5.64
C MET A 260 -10.43 12.87 -6.49
N MET A 261 -10.49 13.02 -7.83
CA MET A 261 -9.30 12.91 -8.67
C MET A 261 -8.40 14.14 -8.50
N VAL A 262 -9.00 15.31 -8.28
CA VAL A 262 -8.27 16.56 -7.97
C VAL A 262 -7.59 16.44 -6.62
N PHE A 263 -8.36 16.01 -5.61
CA PHE A 263 -7.86 15.78 -4.27
C PHE A 263 -6.69 14.79 -4.30
N ASP A 264 -6.88 13.64 -4.95
CA ASP A 264 -5.83 12.62 -5.11
C ASP A 264 -4.58 13.19 -5.78
N ALA A 265 -4.72 13.90 -6.89
CA ALA A 265 -3.56 14.38 -7.62
C ALA A 265 -2.75 15.40 -6.82
N LEU A 266 -3.43 16.34 -6.16
CA LEU A 266 -2.80 17.33 -5.29
C LEU A 266 -2.19 16.70 -4.04
N PHE A 267 -2.87 15.72 -3.45
CA PHE A 267 -2.42 14.99 -2.28
C PHE A 267 -1.18 14.16 -2.59
N GLY A 268 -1.18 13.41 -3.71
CA GLY A 268 -0.03 12.64 -4.18
C GLY A 268 1.18 13.50 -4.51
N LEU A 269 1.00 14.61 -5.24
CA LEU A 269 2.07 15.58 -5.51
C LEU A 269 2.66 16.16 -4.22
N SER A 270 1.80 16.47 -3.24
CA SER A 270 2.24 16.98 -1.94
C SER A 270 3.02 15.92 -1.17
N ALA A 271 2.56 14.67 -1.16
CA ALA A 271 3.26 13.56 -0.52
C ALA A 271 4.63 13.30 -1.15
N ILE A 272 4.74 13.32 -2.49
CA ILE A 272 6.01 13.20 -3.22
C ILE A 272 6.95 14.36 -2.84
N ALA A 273 6.47 15.60 -2.87
CA ALA A 273 7.27 16.77 -2.52
C ALA A 273 7.78 16.76 -1.07
N LEU A 274 7.03 16.17 -0.14
CA LEU A 274 7.44 16.04 1.26
C LEU A 274 8.39 14.86 1.47
N GLY A 275 8.13 13.70 0.86
CA GLY A 275 8.99 12.52 0.92
C GLY A 275 10.25 12.60 0.04
N ASN A 276 10.33 13.59 -0.87
CA ASN A 276 11.50 13.86 -1.68
C ASN A 276 11.83 15.36 -1.73
N PRO A 277 12.70 15.85 -0.81
CA PRO A 277 13.02 17.27 -0.72
C PRO A 277 13.58 17.90 -2.01
N SER A 278 14.24 17.13 -2.88
CA SER A 278 14.77 17.64 -4.16
C SER A 278 13.67 18.10 -5.11
N SER A 279 12.51 17.43 -5.10
CA SER A 279 11.40 17.71 -6.01
C SER A 279 10.48 18.81 -5.49
N LYS A 280 10.56 19.15 -4.19
CA LYS A 280 9.63 20.04 -3.50
C LYS A 280 9.47 21.40 -4.18
N ALA A 281 10.58 22.04 -4.54
CA ALA A 281 10.57 23.37 -5.13
C ALA A 281 9.89 23.39 -6.52
N ALA A 282 10.20 22.39 -7.35
CA ALA A 282 9.63 22.27 -8.69
C ALA A 282 8.12 21.98 -8.63
N ILE A 283 7.69 21.03 -7.80
CA ILE A 283 6.27 20.71 -7.61
C ILE A 283 5.51 21.92 -7.07
N LEU A 284 6.06 22.61 -6.07
CA LEU A 284 5.43 23.81 -5.50
C LEU A 284 5.28 24.94 -6.52
N ALA A 285 6.26 25.13 -7.41
CA ALA A 285 6.18 26.12 -8.48
C ALA A 285 5.03 25.81 -9.45
N GLU A 286 4.88 24.56 -9.88
CA GLU A 286 3.77 24.13 -10.75
C GLU A 286 2.41 24.30 -10.06
N LEU A 287 2.28 23.92 -8.79
CA LEU A 287 1.04 24.09 -8.05
C LEU A 287 0.64 25.57 -7.87
N ARG A 288 1.62 26.46 -7.65
CA ARG A 288 1.36 27.92 -7.59
C ARG A 288 0.89 28.46 -8.93
N LYS A 289 1.54 28.07 -10.03
CA LYS A 289 1.13 28.44 -11.40
C LYS A 289 -0.30 28.00 -11.70
N LEU A 290 -0.66 26.77 -11.32
CA LEU A 290 -2.02 26.24 -11.49
C LEU A 290 -3.05 26.99 -10.64
N ARG A 291 -2.71 27.31 -9.39
CA ARG A 291 -3.57 28.11 -8.50
C ARG A 291 -3.84 29.49 -9.10
N ASP A 292 -2.80 30.21 -9.50
CA ASP A 292 -2.91 31.59 -9.98
C ASP A 292 -3.69 31.64 -11.31
N GLY A 293 -3.49 30.66 -12.19
CA GLY A 293 -4.26 30.51 -13.41
C GLY A 293 -5.76 30.22 -13.18
N ASN A 294 -6.11 29.43 -12.15
CA ASN A 294 -7.52 29.14 -11.83
C ASN A 294 -8.23 30.34 -11.19
N LEU A 295 -7.53 31.10 -10.34
CA LEU A 295 -8.06 32.35 -9.77
C LEU A 295 -8.36 33.37 -10.88
N ALA A 296 -7.48 33.50 -11.86
CA ALA A 296 -7.68 34.41 -12.99
C ALA A 296 -8.87 34.02 -13.89
N LEU A 297 -9.21 32.73 -13.97
CA LEU A 297 -10.29 32.20 -14.79
C LEU A 297 -11.66 32.18 -14.09
N ASN A 298 -11.75 32.64 -12.82
CA ASN A 298 -12.98 32.76 -12.03
C ASN A 298 -13.87 31.50 -12.07
N ARG A 299 -13.25 30.32 -12.11
CA ARG A 299 -13.98 29.05 -12.14
C ARG A 299 -14.58 28.80 -10.76
N ASP A 300 -15.91 28.67 -10.66
CA ASP A 300 -16.70 28.37 -9.45
C ASP A 300 -16.40 27.00 -8.77
N HIS A 301 -15.25 26.41 -9.03
CA HIS A 301 -14.85 25.12 -8.51
C HIS A 301 -14.19 25.27 -7.14
N SER A 302 -14.98 25.66 -6.13
CA SER A 302 -14.53 25.86 -4.75
C SER A 302 -13.71 24.69 -4.19
N VAL A 303 -14.04 23.45 -4.58
CA VAL A 303 -13.30 22.23 -4.20
C VAL A 303 -11.87 22.21 -4.78
N TYR A 304 -11.69 22.63 -6.03
CA TYR A 304 -10.37 22.67 -6.67
C TYR A 304 -9.47 23.70 -6.00
N LEU A 305 -10.01 24.88 -5.71
CA LEU A 305 -9.27 25.96 -5.05
C LEU A 305 -8.85 25.56 -3.64
N ILE A 306 -9.76 24.96 -2.83
CA ILE A 306 -9.43 24.49 -1.49
C ILE A 306 -8.33 23.44 -1.51
N GLY A 307 -8.40 22.47 -2.45
CA GLY A 307 -7.35 21.47 -2.61
C GLY A 307 -6.00 22.10 -2.96
N LEU A 308 -5.99 23.03 -3.93
CA LEU A 308 -4.76 23.72 -4.36
C LEU A 308 -4.16 24.57 -3.23
N GLU A 309 -5.00 25.31 -2.51
CA GLU A 309 -4.56 26.10 -1.36
C GLU A 309 -4.00 25.22 -0.25
N SER A 310 -4.67 24.11 0.07
CA SER A 310 -4.20 23.14 1.08
C SER A 310 -2.84 22.56 0.70
N ALA A 311 -2.67 22.16 -0.58
CA ALA A 311 -1.42 21.64 -1.12
C ALA A 311 -0.28 22.68 -1.10
N VAL A 312 -0.55 23.90 -1.59
CA VAL A 312 0.45 24.99 -1.58
C VAL A 312 0.82 25.35 -0.13
N ARG A 313 -0.14 25.36 0.79
CA ARG A 313 0.11 25.72 2.19
C ARG A 313 0.96 24.68 2.90
N VAL A 314 0.66 23.38 2.75
CA VAL A 314 1.46 22.32 3.39
C VAL A 314 2.89 22.32 2.87
N LEU A 315 3.10 22.58 1.58
CA LEU A 315 4.44 22.64 1.00
C LEU A 315 5.19 23.93 1.31
N SER A 316 4.50 25.04 1.56
CA SER A 316 5.12 26.33 1.86
C SER A 316 5.51 26.51 3.33
N ARG A 317 4.91 25.76 4.26
CA ARG A 317 5.21 25.84 5.70
C ARG A 317 6.35 24.89 6.08
N SER A 318 7.18 25.31 7.04
CA SER A 318 8.26 24.46 7.57
C SER A 318 7.77 23.38 8.51
N GLN A 319 6.57 23.51 9.11
CA GLN A 319 5.87 22.48 9.88
C GLN A 319 4.38 22.85 9.98
N ALA A 320 3.48 22.00 9.49
CA ALA A 320 2.06 22.11 9.80
C ALA A 320 1.86 21.67 11.26
N GLY A 321 1.28 22.53 12.09
CA GLY A 321 1.03 22.17 13.48
C GLY A 321 0.07 20.98 13.57
N GLN A 322 0.43 19.95 14.35
CA GLN A 322 -0.37 18.74 14.62
C GLN A 322 -1.78 19.01 15.19
N ARG A 323 -2.19 20.29 15.34
CA ARG A 323 -3.45 20.72 15.93
C ARG A 323 -4.67 20.26 15.14
N GLU A 324 -4.58 20.21 13.81
CA GLU A 324 -5.75 20.00 12.96
C GLU A 324 -6.23 18.54 12.92
N PHE A 325 -5.34 17.56 13.18
CA PHE A 325 -5.70 16.13 13.15
C PHE A 325 -5.56 15.44 14.52
N ARG A 326 -5.62 16.20 15.62
CA ARG A 326 -5.52 15.67 17.00
C ARG A 326 -6.54 14.57 17.30
N GLU A 327 -7.71 14.64 16.66
CA GLU A 327 -8.80 13.67 16.80
C GLU A 327 -8.43 12.28 16.28
N LEU A 328 -7.43 12.17 15.40
CA LEU A 328 -6.89 10.89 14.95
C LEU A 328 -6.08 10.19 16.05
N HIS A 329 -5.71 10.91 17.11
CA HIS A 329 -4.85 10.45 18.20
C HIS A 329 -3.49 9.91 17.73
N TRP A 330 -3.02 10.38 16.57
CA TRP A 330 -1.69 10.07 16.05
C TRP A 330 -0.63 10.84 16.82
N ARG A 331 0.40 10.11 17.24
CA ARG A 331 1.58 10.60 17.93
C ARG A 331 2.74 9.69 17.52
N ALA A 332 3.92 10.26 17.32
CA ALA A 332 5.13 9.48 17.12
C ALA A 332 5.33 8.53 18.31
N ASP A 333 5.83 7.32 18.04
CA ASP A 333 6.07 6.25 19.01
C ASP A 333 4.81 5.77 19.77
N SER A 334 3.62 6.10 19.29
CA SER A 334 2.37 5.71 19.95
C SER A 334 2.17 4.19 19.87
N ALA A 335 1.85 3.56 21.00
CA ALA A 335 1.48 2.14 21.04
C ALA A 335 0.24 1.81 20.18
N LYS A 336 -0.59 2.81 19.85
CA LYS A 336 -1.77 2.64 18.99
C LYS A 336 -1.45 2.65 17.50
N GLY A 337 -0.27 3.13 17.11
CA GLY A 337 0.08 3.40 15.71
C GLY A 337 -0.90 4.37 15.03
N MET A 338 -0.89 4.36 13.69
CA MET A 338 -1.79 5.19 12.89
C MET A 338 -3.14 4.53 12.59
N ALA A 339 -3.26 3.20 12.75
CA ALA A 339 -4.50 2.46 12.57
C ALA A 339 -5.51 2.67 13.73
N THR A 340 -5.72 3.92 14.14
CA THR A 340 -6.68 4.26 15.20
C THR A 340 -8.10 4.18 14.66
N ARG A 341 -9.08 3.95 15.55
CA ARG A 341 -10.49 3.93 15.17
C ARG A 341 -10.93 5.18 14.41
N ALA A 342 -10.46 6.35 14.82
CA ALA A 342 -10.77 7.61 14.15
C ALA A 342 -10.17 7.65 12.74
N ALA A 343 -8.95 7.15 12.56
CA ALA A 343 -8.31 7.09 11.25
C ALA A 343 -8.97 6.12 10.27
N LEU A 344 -9.49 5.01 10.77
CA LEU A 344 -10.12 3.97 9.96
C LEU A 344 -11.48 4.39 9.37
N ILE A 345 -12.17 5.38 9.94
CA ILE A 345 -13.49 5.83 9.46
C ILE A 345 -13.57 7.33 9.14
N GLY A 346 -12.61 8.12 9.62
CA GLY A 346 -12.58 9.57 9.44
C GLY A 346 -12.22 9.97 8.01
N ASP A 347 -12.72 11.12 7.57
CA ASP A 347 -12.63 11.58 6.18
C ASP A 347 -11.43 12.52 5.95
N PRO A 348 -10.45 12.17 5.10
CA PRO A 348 -9.35 13.07 4.76
C PRO A 348 -9.78 14.30 3.97
N THR A 349 -11.00 14.30 3.41
CA THR A 349 -11.59 15.45 2.70
C THR A 349 -12.53 16.28 3.57
N ALA A 350 -12.66 15.95 4.86
CA ALA A 350 -13.34 16.86 5.79
C ALA A 350 -12.54 18.16 5.93
N ARG A 351 -13.25 19.27 6.13
CA ARG A 351 -12.64 20.59 6.29
C ARG A 351 -12.26 20.83 7.75
N SER A 352 -11.07 21.37 7.96
CA SER A 352 -10.63 21.90 9.24
C SER A 352 -11.32 23.23 9.55
N ALA A 353 -11.12 23.74 10.77
CA ALA A 353 -11.55 25.09 11.14
C ALA A 353 -10.87 26.20 10.30
N SER A 354 -9.71 25.92 9.69
CA SER A 354 -8.99 26.83 8.80
C SER A 354 -9.48 26.76 7.34
N GLY A 355 -10.51 25.95 7.06
CA GLY A 355 -11.10 25.76 5.74
C GLY A 355 -10.36 24.78 4.84
N GLU A 356 -9.30 24.15 5.34
CA GLU A 356 -8.43 23.23 4.59
C GLU A 356 -8.91 21.80 4.67
N TYR A 357 -8.48 20.98 3.70
CA TYR A 357 -8.70 19.55 3.81
C TYR A 357 -7.76 18.92 4.84
N LEU A 358 -8.34 18.22 5.83
CA LEU A 358 -7.59 17.60 6.93
C LEU A 358 -6.52 16.60 6.47
N GLY A 359 -6.72 15.95 5.32
CA GLY A 359 -5.76 15.03 4.73
C GLY A 359 -4.41 15.70 4.43
N PHE A 360 -4.38 16.96 4.00
CA PHE A 360 -3.11 17.65 3.76
C PHE A 360 -2.39 17.98 5.06
N SER A 361 -3.14 18.32 6.11
CA SER A 361 -2.58 18.69 7.41
C SER A 361 -1.83 17.53 8.09
N MET A 362 -2.17 16.28 7.77
CA MET A 362 -1.47 15.10 8.28
C MET A 362 -0.22 14.70 7.47
N LEU A 363 -0.05 15.20 6.23
CA LEU A 363 0.95 14.66 5.30
C LEU A 363 2.37 14.68 5.86
N GLN A 364 2.80 15.77 6.49
CA GLN A 364 4.14 15.86 7.09
C GLN A 364 4.33 14.78 8.15
N PHE A 365 3.35 14.57 9.03
CA PHE A 365 3.41 13.50 10.02
C PHE A 365 3.55 12.14 9.35
N VAL A 366 2.73 11.87 8.32
CA VAL A 366 2.75 10.62 7.56
C VAL A 366 4.11 10.36 6.93
N THR A 367 4.72 11.37 6.29
CA THR A 367 6.03 11.22 5.62
C THR A 367 7.18 11.05 6.60
N ASP A 368 7.07 11.62 7.80
CA ASP A 368 8.10 11.52 8.85
C ASP A 368 7.95 10.23 9.69
N THR A 369 6.83 9.51 9.54
CA THR A 369 6.51 8.34 10.37
C THR A 369 7.18 7.06 9.83
N PRO A 370 7.88 6.27 10.68
CA PRO A 370 8.43 4.97 10.30
C PRO A 370 7.38 3.99 9.73
N HIS A 371 7.81 3.05 8.89
CA HIS A 371 6.92 2.11 8.19
C HIS A 371 6.04 1.28 9.13
N ASP A 372 6.60 0.88 10.25
CA ASP A 372 5.97 0.02 11.24
C ASP A 372 4.97 0.74 12.15
N GLU A 373 5.07 2.07 12.26
CA GLU A 373 4.15 2.90 13.06
C GLU A 373 2.74 3.03 12.46
N TYR A 374 2.52 2.54 11.24
CA TYR A 374 1.19 2.40 10.65
C TYR A 374 0.32 1.41 11.44
N PHE A 375 0.96 0.53 12.21
CA PHE A 375 0.36 -0.54 12.98
C PHE A 375 0.52 -0.35 14.50
N PRO A 376 -0.43 -0.85 15.30
CA PRO A 376 -0.32 -0.81 16.75
C PRO A 376 0.80 -1.73 17.25
N LYS A 377 1.43 -1.39 18.39
CA LYS A 377 2.53 -2.16 18.98
C LYS A 377 2.11 -3.60 19.32
N TYR A 378 0.89 -3.76 19.80
CA TYR A 378 0.28 -5.05 20.10
C TYR A 378 -0.85 -5.30 19.12
N PRO A 379 -1.12 -6.56 18.71
CA PRO A 379 -2.22 -6.85 17.82
C PRO A 379 -3.49 -6.29 18.44
N GLY A 380 -4.13 -5.38 17.70
CA GLY A 380 -5.24 -4.62 18.19
C GLY A 380 -6.43 -5.53 18.42
N HIS A 381 -6.56 -6.08 19.63
CA HIS A 381 -7.86 -6.47 20.17
C HIS A 381 -8.57 -5.15 20.46
N PHE A 382 -9.01 -4.46 19.41
CA PHE A 382 -9.82 -3.27 19.56
C PHE A 382 -11.00 -3.70 20.42
N GLY A 383 -11.00 -3.29 21.69
CA GLY A 383 -11.96 -3.77 22.69
C GLY A 383 -13.43 -3.51 22.34
N LYS A 384 -13.71 -2.89 21.19
CA LYS A 384 -14.91 -3.05 20.36
C LYS A 384 -14.49 -2.87 18.89
N GLU A 385 -14.67 -3.88 18.05
CA GLU A 385 -14.53 -3.75 16.59
C GLU A 385 -15.29 -2.51 16.07
N ILE A 386 -14.84 -1.95 14.94
CA ILE A 386 -15.60 -0.88 14.29
C ILE A 386 -16.94 -1.49 13.89
N SER A 387 -18.02 -1.02 14.52
CA SER A 387 -19.34 -1.56 14.24
C SER A 387 -19.67 -1.43 12.75
N HIS A 388 -20.36 -2.43 12.23
CA HIS A 388 -20.82 -2.47 10.85
C HIS A 388 -21.50 -1.16 10.40
N GLY A 389 -22.33 -0.56 11.27
CA GLY A 389 -22.96 0.75 11.01
C GLY A 389 -21.97 1.90 10.80
N LYS A 390 -20.83 1.93 11.49
CA LYS A 390 -19.79 2.95 11.28
C LYS A 390 -19.03 2.74 9.98
N ILE A 391 -18.77 1.48 9.62
CA ILE A 391 -18.19 1.11 8.32
C ILE A 391 -19.13 1.57 7.20
N ALA A 392 -20.43 1.25 7.32
CA ALA A 392 -21.45 1.68 6.37
C ALA A 392 -21.50 3.21 6.21
N VAL A 393 -21.52 3.97 7.31
CA VAL A 393 -21.51 5.45 7.24
C VAL A 393 -20.28 5.98 6.52
N ALA A 394 -19.10 5.43 6.78
CA ALA A 394 -17.86 5.86 6.12
C ALA A 394 -17.93 5.67 4.60
N PHE A 395 -18.41 4.51 4.13
CA PHE A 395 -18.51 4.23 2.69
C PHE A 395 -19.70 4.90 1.99
N ARG A 396 -20.82 5.11 2.69
CA ARG A 396 -21.92 5.93 2.16
C ARG A 396 -21.43 7.32 1.83
N ARG A 397 -20.74 7.98 2.77
CA ARG A 397 -20.08 9.26 2.54
C ARG A 397 -19.11 9.20 1.35
N ALA A 398 -18.38 8.10 1.20
CA ALA A 398 -17.39 7.98 0.14
C ALA A 398 -18.00 7.87 -1.27
N TRP A 399 -19.10 7.14 -1.43
CA TRP A 399 -19.57 6.71 -2.76
C TRP A 399 -21.01 7.08 -3.11
N ILE A 400 -21.83 7.42 -2.11
CA ILE A 400 -23.20 7.86 -2.31
C ILE A 400 -23.16 9.37 -2.14
N ALA A 401 -23.57 10.10 -3.19
CA ALA A 401 -23.70 11.55 -3.07
C ALA A 401 -24.57 11.84 -1.85
N GLU A 402 -24.08 12.65 -0.92
CA GLU A 402 -24.95 13.19 0.12
C GLU A 402 -26.07 13.93 -0.60
N PRO A 403 -27.35 13.69 -0.26
CA PRO A 403 -28.42 14.50 -0.81
C PRO A 403 -28.08 15.95 -0.53
N GLU A 404 -28.17 16.81 -1.54
CA GLU A 404 -27.94 18.24 -1.34
C GLU A 404 -28.75 18.68 -0.11
N PRO A 405 -28.14 19.36 0.87
CA PRO A 405 -28.90 19.87 1.99
C PRO A 405 -30.00 20.74 1.42
N THR A 406 -31.26 20.31 1.59
CA THR A 406 -32.40 21.09 1.15
C THR A 406 -32.24 22.50 1.71
N ALA A 407 -32.36 23.50 0.84
CA ALA A 407 -32.10 24.92 1.14
C ALA A 407 -32.89 25.50 2.35
N ARG A 408 -33.76 24.71 2.98
CA ARG A 408 -34.48 25.05 4.21
C ARG A 408 -33.65 24.89 5.50
N GLY A 409 -32.46 24.31 5.46
CA GLY A 409 -31.58 24.17 6.64
C GLY A 409 -30.70 25.37 6.97
N LEU A 410 -30.65 26.40 6.11
CA LEU A 410 -29.80 27.60 6.29
C LEU A 410 -30.54 28.81 6.89
N LEU A 411 -31.78 28.62 7.35
CA LEU A 411 -32.61 29.67 7.95
C LEU A 411 -33.31 29.22 9.25
N ASN A 412 -32.61 28.49 10.12
CA ASN A 412 -33.00 28.36 11.53
C ASN A 412 -31.78 28.43 12.45
#